data_AF-A0A2W5Y7R9-F1
#
_entry.id   AF-A0A2W5Y7R9-F1
#
_cell.length_a   1.000
_cell.length_b   1.000
_cell.length_c   1.000
_cell.angle_alpha   90.00
_cell.angle_beta   90.00
_cell.angle_gamma   90.00
#
_symmetry.space_group_name_H-M   'P 1'
#
loop_
_entity.id
_entity.type
_entity.pdbx_description
1 polymer ?
#
loop_
_entity_poly.entity_id
_entity_poly.type
_entity_poly.pdbx_seq_one_letter_code
_entity_poly.pdbx_strand_id
1 'polypeptide(L)' 'MTKRGARRIEVRPDALEEFVSDVDRRSEGSVWTAGGCKAYYLDDNGRNFGLYPGFATGFRRRTRRFDPASYEMAA' A
#
# COMPACT_ATOMS: atom_id res chain seq x y z
N MET A 1 5.40 18.16 -8.26
CA MET A 1 4.61 19.39 -8.45
C MET A 1 5.40 20.52 -9.13
N THR A 2 6.70 20.75 -8.87
CA THR A 2 7.44 21.86 -9.52
C THR A 2 8.47 21.48 -10.61
N LYS A 3 8.84 20.21 -10.82
CA LYS A 3 9.76 19.80 -11.92
C LYS A 3 9.07 19.25 -13.18
N ARG A 4 7.77 18.93 -13.10
CA ARG A 4 6.96 18.35 -14.19
C ARG A 4 5.71 19.19 -14.53
N GLY A 5 5.55 20.36 -13.92
CA GLY A 5 4.39 21.25 -14.15
C GLY A 5 3.04 20.76 -13.61
N ALA A 6 2.97 19.56 -13.01
CA ALA A 6 1.72 19.02 -12.48
C ALA A 6 1.24 19.79 -11.23
N ARG A 7 0.01 20.31 -11.26
CA ARG A 7 -0.70 20.91 -10.11
C ARG A 7 -1.59 19.91 -9.38
N ARG A 8 -1.95 18.80 -10.03
CA ARG A 8 -2.69 17.68 -9.44
C ARG A 8 -1.94 16.37 -9.70
N ILE A 9 -1.84 15.54 -8.68
CA ILE A 9 -1.27 14.19 -8.76
C ILE A 9 -2.22 13.29 -7.97
N GLU A 10 -2.80 12.30 -8.63
CA GLU A 10 -3.68 11.31 -8.00
C GLU A 10 -3.21 9.91 -8.34
N VAL A 11 -3.35 8.98 -7.40
CA VAL A 11 -3.00 7.57 -7.63
C VAL A 11 -4.02 6.99 -8.60
N ARG A 12 -3.56 6.27 -9.63
CA ARG A 12 -4.46 5.56 -10.53
C ARG A 12 -5.19 4.45 -9.77
N PRO A 13 -6.50 4.25 -9.97
CA PRO A 13 -7.25 3.22 -9.24
C PRO A 13 -6.67 1.81 -9.37
N ASP A 14 -6.20 1.42 -10.56
CA ASP A 14 -5.57 0.13 -10.82
C ASP A 14 -4.23 -0.05 -10.08
N ALA A 15 -3.42 1.00 -10.01
CA ALA A 15 -2.16 0.98 -9.26
C ALA A 15 -2.41 0.82 -7.75
N LEU A 16 -3.49 1.42 -7.22
CA LEU A 16 -3.91 1.22 -5.84
C LEU A 16 -4.40 -0.21 -5.61
N GLU A 17 -5.26 -0.73 -6.50
CA GLU A 17 -5.80 -2.09 -6.41
C GLU A 17 -4.68 -3.15 -6.44
N GLU A 18 -3.71 -3.01 -7.35
CA GLU A 18 -2.55 -3.89 -7.43
C GLU A 18 -1.72 -3.84 -6.14
N PHE A 19 -1.46 -2.64 -5.60
CA PHE A 19 -0.73 -2.49 -4.36
C PHE A 19 -1.46 -3.14 -3.18
N VAL A 20 -2.77 -2.93 -3.07
CA VAL A 20 -3.60 -3.51 -2.00
C VAL A 20 -3.65 -5.02 -2.11
N SER A 21 -3.85 -5.57 -3.31
CA SER A 21 -3.85 -7.03 -3.53
C SER A 21 -2.51 -7.67 -3.15
N ASP A 22 -1.37 -7.04 -3.50
CA ASP A 22 -0.06 -7.50 -3.07
C ASP A 22 0.10 -7.48 -1.54
N VAL A 23 -0.40 -6.42 -0.89
CA VAL A 23 -0.37 -6.28 0.57
C VAL A 23 -1.24 -7.33 1.26
N ASP A 24 -2.45 -7.58 0.76
CA ASP A 24 -3.36 -8.60 1.30
C ASP A 24 -2.72 -9.99 1.19
N ARG A 25 -2.29 -10.36 -0.02
CA ARG A 25 -1.62 -11.64 -0.29
C ARG A 25 -0.39 -11.87 0.58
N ARG A 26 0.42 -10.83 0.81
CA ARG A 26 1.62 -10.93 1.66
C ARG A 26 1.29 -10.90 3.16
N SER A 27 0.10 -10.44 3.53
CA SER A 27 -0.36 -10.45 4.91
C SER A 27 -0.88 -11.82 5.33
N GLU A 28 -1.25 -12.69 4.40
CA GLU A 28 -1.67 -14.08 4.67
C GLU A 28 -0.59 -14.86 5.45
N GLY A 29 -1.01 -15.55 6.51
CA GLY A 29 -0.12 -16.35 7.36
C GLY A 29 0.85 -15.53 8.23
N SER A 30 0.77 -14.21 8.21
CA SER A 30 1.54 -13.35 9.12
C SER A 30 0.99 -13.45 10.56
N VAL A 31 1.77 -13.00 11.53
CA VAL A 31 1.33 -12.94 12.95
C VAL A 31 0.05 -12.12 13.16
N TRP A 32 -0.32 -11.26 12.22
CA TRP A 32 -1.53 -10.46 12.27
C TRP A 32 -2.76 -11.23 11.77
N THR A 33 -2.60 -12.15 10.81
CA THR A 33 -3.72 -12.87 10.17
C THR A 33 -3.80 -14.35 10.54
N ALA A 34 -2.74 -14.92 11.15
CA ALA A 34 -2.67 -16.34 11.54
C ALA A 34 -3.55 -16.73 12.75
N GLY A 35 -4.25 -15.78 13.35
CA GLY A 35 -5.27 -16.02 14.38
C GLY A 35 -4.79 -15.90 15.84
N GLY A 36 -5.74 -15.64 16.74
CA GLY A 36 -5.54 -15.68 18.20
C GLY A 36 -5.79 -14.36 18.96
N CYS A 37 -5.69 -13.21 18.28
CA CYS A 37 -5.93 -11.89 18.88
C CYS A 37 -6.73 -11.00 17.92
N LYS A 38 -7.82 -10.40 18.41
CA LYS A 38 -8.49 -9.29 17.72
C LYS A 38 -7.60 -8.05 17.83
N ALA A 39 -6.71 -7.86 16.87
CA ALA A 39 -5.84 -6.69 16.83
C ALA A 39 -6.57 -5.51 16.19
N TYR A 40 -6.24 -4.29 16.63
CA TYR A 40 -6.79 -3.02 16.12
C TYR A 40 -6.69 -2.86 14.58
N TYR A 41 -5.74 -3.57 13.95
CA TYR A 41 -5.46 -3.49 12.52
C TYR A 41 -6.20 -4.50 11.65
N LEU A 42 -7.07 -5.32 12.25
CA LEU A 42 -7.88 -6.31 11.55
C LEU A 42 -9.32 -5.81 11.44
N ASP A 43 -9.94 -6.05 10.29
CA ASP A 43 -11.39 -5.90 10.14
C ASP A 43 -12.15 -7.10 10.75
N ASP A 44 -13.48 -7.07 10.67
CA ASP A 44 -14.35 -8.14 11.18
C ASP A 44 -14.11 -9.50 10.49
N ASN A 45 -13.48 -9.51 9.32
CA ASN A 45 -13.11 -10.71 8.57
C ASN A 45 -11.67 -11.17 8.84
N GLY A 46 -10.93 -10.49 9.73
CA GLY A 46 -9.53 -10.80 10.02
C GLY A 46 -8.55 -10.30 8.98
N ARG A 47 -8.97 -9.44 8.04
CA ARG A 47 -8.09 -8.83 7.04
C ARG A 47 -7.32 -7.66 7.67
N ASN A 48 -6.01 -7.66 7.47
CA ASN A 48 -5.15 -6.55 7.85
C ASN A 48 -5.35 -5.37 6.89
N PHE A 49 -5.94 -4.27 7.36
CA PHE A 49 -6.18 -3.06 6.56
C PHE A 49 -5.17 -1.93 6.84
N GLY A 50 -4.39 -2.04 7.92
CA GLY A 50 -3.59 -0.93 8.44
C GLY A 50 -2.08 -1.09 8.35
N LEU A 51 -1.57 -2.31 8.15
CA LEU A 51 -0.14 -2.62 8.25
C LEU A 51 0.45 -3.12 6.94
N TYR A 52 1.69 -2.68 6.65
CA TYR A 52 2.47 -3.24 5.56
C TYR A 52 3.12 -4.58 5.98
N PRO A 53 3.01 -5.66 5.18
CA PRO A 53 3.52 -6.99 5.51
C PRO A 53 5.03 -7.10 5.22
N GLY A 54 5.84 -6.43 6.03
CA GLY A 54 7.29 -6.50 5.97
C GLY A 54 7.99 -5.39 6.76
N PHE A 55 9.32 -5.37 6.70
CA PHE A 55 10.11 -4.35 7.40
C PHE A 55 9.96 -2.96 6.77
N ALA A 56 10.02 -1.93 7.61
CA ALA A 56 10.00 -0.53 7.19
C ALA A 56 11.10 -0.19 6.17
N THR A 57 12.26 -0.83 6.26
CA THR A 57 13.36 -0.69 5.28
C THR A 57 12.97 -1.21 3.90
N GLY A 58 12.21 -2.31 3.83
CA GLY A 58 11.66 -2.85 2.59
C GLY A 58 10.62 -1.91 1.97
N PHE A 59 9.70 -1.39 2.79
CA PHE A 59 8.72 -0.39 2.35
C PHE A 59 9.42 0.86 1.80
N ARG A 60 10.37 1.42 2.55
CA ARG A 60 11.17 2.58 2.13
C ARG A 60 11.91 2.31 0.82
N ARG A 61 12.47 1.11 0.61
CA ARG A 61 13.14 0.76 -0.65
C ARG A 61 12.15 0.73 -1.82
N ARG A 62 10.96 0.17 -1.62
CA ARG A 62 9.89 0.10 -2.63
C ARG A 62 9.41 1.49 -3.06
N THR A 63 9.25 2.42 -2.12
CA THR A 63 8.66 3.75 -2.38
C THR A 63 9.68 4.88 -2.55
N ARG A 64 11.00 4.59 -2.50
CA ARG A 64 12.06 5.62 -2.53
C ARG A 64 12.09 6.44 -3.82
N ARG A 65 11.58 5.89 -4.93
CA ARG A 65 11.59 6.56 -6.24
C ARG A 65 10.15 6.80 -6.66
N PHE A 66 9.87 8.02 -7.10
CA PHE A 66 8.58 8.36 -7.69
C PHE A 66 8.43 7.62 -9.02
N ASP A 67 7.36 6.86 -9.15
CA ASP A 67 6.96 6.18 -10.39
C ASP A 67 5.80 6.95 -11.03
N PRO A 68 6.02 7.72 -12.11
CA PRO A 68 4.96 8.46 -12.77
C PRO A 68 3.84 7.58 -13.35
N ALA A 69 4.09 6.29 -13.63
CA ALA A 69 3.10 5.40 -14.22
C ALA A 69 1.97 5.01 -13.25
N SER A 70 2.20 5.15 -11.94
CA SER A 70 1.19 4.87 -10.92
C SER A 70 0.22 6.04 -10.67
N TYR A 71 0.39 7.18 -11.36
CA TYR A 71 -0.36 8.41 -11.07
C TYR A 71 -0.97 9.04 -12.32
N GLU A 72 -2.16 9.61 -12.16
CA GLU A 72 -2.70 10.62 -13.05
C GLU A 72 -2.15 11.98 -12.66
N MET A 73 -1.63 12.72 -13.65
CA MET A 73 -1.04 14.03 -13.44
C MET A 73 -1.73 15.05 -14.34
N ALA A 74 -2.20 16.14 -13.75
CA ALA A 74 -2.77 17.27 -14.48
C ALA A 74 -2.08 18.57 -14.08
N ALA A 75 -2.04 19.52 -15.03
CA ALA A 75 -1.50 20.86 -14.84
C ALA A 75 -2.46 21.79 -14.10
#